data_AF-A0A3A4ZNS4-F1
#
_entry.id   AF-A0A3A4ZNS4-F1
#
_cell.length_a   1.000
_cell.length_b   1.000
_cell.length_c   1.000
_cell.angle_alpha   90.00
_cell.angle_beta   90.00
_cell.angle_gamma   90.00
#
_symmetry.space_group_name_H-M   'P 1'
#
loop_
_entity.id
_entity.type
_entity.pdbx_description
1 polymer ?
#
loop_
_entity_poly.entity_id
_entity_poly.type
_entity_poly.pdbx_seq_one_letter_code
_entity_poly.pdbx_strand_id
1 'polypeptide(L)'
;MAAEDLNDEIIFKDEDGRLKMISGDKIIEIEENKAALADNELNEEEEIRLLKKKAIKPTVSFDFAKIAREILAKADFIDSSLKERFYTIILLRLKDVRDRLETKKMLMRSVEKGGMGFKIGKAENISRVIETKYDALINNAGILQTPDEIKEPPTVKPLARPFIPDLILPVKPAGKNNVSKTKLTGPLEEIEEIDLFQFRRFSKNPREATDKIYEKIKIQQNESLEMYLKAVKSWNKSPLNRLYLEMANQALDAGLTVEDLINRRSSEKIDCLTLEEFKSVMDFNKKLRKR
;
A
#
# COMPACT_ATOMS: atom_id res chain seq x y z
N MET A 1 19.76 35.84 -56.31
CA MET A 1 18.55 35.65 -57.13
C MET A 1 18.15 34.21 -56.94
N ALA A 2 17.31 33.93 -55.93
CA ALA A 2 16.83 32.61 -55.60
C ALA A 2 15.31 32.66 -55.77
N ALA A 3 14.78 31.81 -56.64
CA ALA A 3 13.35 31.65 -56.86
C ALA A 3 12.81 30.71 -55.77
N GLU A 4 11.83 31.18 -55.02
CA GLU A 4 11.02 30.36 -54.11
C GLU A 4 9.95 29.65 -54.95
N ASP A 5 10.07 28.34 -55.08
CA ASP A 5 9.03 27.48 -55.67
C ASP A 5 7.87 27.34 -54.68
N LEU A 6 6.83 28.16 -54.87
CA LEU A 6 5.53 27.99 -54.23
C LEU A 6 4.75 26.89 -54.96
N ASN A 7 4.87 25.65 -54.48
CA ASN A 7 3.92 24.59 -54.81
C ASN A 7 2.70 24.72 -53.89
N ASP A 8 1.74 25.55 -54.29
CA ASP A 8 0.44 25.63 -53.61
C ASP A 8 -0.40 24.40 -54.00
N GLU A 9 -0.56 23.45 -53.07
CA GLU A 9 -1.45 22.30 -53.21
C GLU A 9 -2.87 22.70 -52.79
N ILE A 10 -3.83 22.60 -53.73
CA ILE A 10 -5.23 22.98 -53.50
C ILE A 10 -6.10 21.74 -53.54
N ILE A 11 -6.79 21.46 -52.44
CA ILE A 11 -7.78 20.39 -52.31
C ILE A 11 -9.18 20.99 -52.42
N PHE A 12 -10.00 20.47 -53.33
CA PHE A 12 -11.38 20.91 -53.52
C PHE A 12 -12.31 19.71 -53.72
N LYS A 13 -13.60 19.94 -53.52
CA LYS A 13 -14.66 18.93 -53.61
C LYS A 13 -15.49 19.19 -54.86
N ASP A 14 -15.67 18.18 -55.70
CA ASP A 14 -16.44 18.27 -56.94
C ASP A 14 -17.97 18.23 -56.68
N GLU A 15 -18.79 18.52 -57.69
CA GLU A 15 -20.27 18.52 -57.58
C GLU A 15 -20.85 17.15 -57.17
N ASP A 16 -20.13 16.06 -57.47
CA ASP A 16 -20.44 14.69 -57.04
C ASP A 16 -19.90 14.34 -55.64
N GLY A 17 -19.31 15.31 -54.93
CA GLY A 17 -18.84 15.17 -53.56
C GLY A 17 -17.50 14.47 -53.38
N ARG A 18 -16.74 14.23 -54.47
CA ARG A 18 -15.40 13.60 -54.43
C ARG A 18 -14.30 14.63 -54.23
N LEU A 19 -13.29 14.28 -53.43
CA LEU A 19 -12.14 15.14 -53.17
C LEU A 19 -11.09 14.99 -54.29
N LYS A 20 -10.70 16.11 -54.89
CA LYS A 20 -9.64 16.20 -55.89
C LYS A 20 -8.55 17.14 -55.39
N MET A 21 -7.30 16.77 -55.66
CA MET A 21 -6.13 17.57 -55.32
C MET A 21 -5.41 18.00 -56.60
N ILE A 22 -5.15 19.30 -56.73
CA ILE A 22 -4.32 19.88 -57.78
C ILE A 22 -2.95 20.18 -57.18
N SER A 23 -1.92 19.57 -57.77
CA SER A 23 -0.52 19.90 -57.51
C SER A 23 0.16 20.07 -58.87
N GLY A 24 0.40 21.33 -59.27
CA GLY A 24 0.85 21.70 -60.61
C GLY A 24 -0.13 21.31 -61.74
N ASP A 25 0.40 20.85 -62.87
CA ASP A 25 -0.38 20.49 -64.09
C ASP A 25 -1.04 19.10 -64.05
N LYS A 26 -1.16 18.47 -62.88
CA LYS A 26 -1.79 17.15 -62.72
C LYS A 26 -2.94 17.19 -61.72
N ILE A 27 -4.09 16.70 -62.16
CA ILE A 27 -5.26 16.41 -61.33
C ILE A 27 -5.16 14.94 -60.90
N ILE A 28 -5.13 14.68 -59.60
CA ILE A 28 -5.16 13.33 -59.03
C ILE A 28 -6.51 13.15 -58.33
N GLU A 29 -7.27 12.15 -58.77
CA GLU A 29 -8.52 11.75 -58.13
C GLU A 29 -8.18 10.94 -56.87
N ILE A 30 -8.59 11.43 -55.70
CA ILE A 30 -8.40 10.71 -54.45
C ILE A 30 -9.55 9.71 -54.35
N GLU A 31 -9.31 8.46 -54.74
CA GLU A 31 -10.26 7.37 -54.48
C GLU A 31 -10.41 7.20 -52.97
N GLU A 32 -11.55 7.63 -52.44
CA GLU A 32 -12.01 7.22 -51.11
C GLU A 32 -12.17 5.70 -51.11
N ASN A 33 -11.20 5.02 -50.49
CA ASN A 33 -11.22 3.58 -50.32
C ASN A 33 -12.32 3.21 -49.30
N LYS A 34 -13.54 3.09 -49.82
CA LYS A 34 -14.77 2.75 -49.09
C LYS A 34 -14.84 1.24 -48.86
N ALA A 35 -13.85 0.71 -48.12
CA ALA A 35 -13.75 -0.69 -47.72
C ALA A 35 -13.52 -0.84 -46.20
N ALA A 36 -14.10 0.04 -45.39
CA ALA A 36 -13.99 0.02 -43.92
C ALA A 36 -15.35 0.15 -43.20
N LEU A 37 -16.48 -0.10 -43.87
CA LEU A 37 -17.82 0.05 -43.30
C LEU A 37 -18.78 -1.04 -43.84
N ALA A 38 -18.58 -2.28 -43.43
CA ALA A 38 -19.60 -3.33 -43.26
C ALA A 38 -18.91 -4.61 -42.77
N ASP A 39 -19.57 -5.32 -41.86
CA ASP A 39 -19.19 -6.63 -41.29
C ASP A 39 -18.18 -6.62 -40.13
N ASN A 40 -18.62 -6.10 -38.99
CA ASN A 40 -18.08 -6.50 -37.67
C ASN A 40 -19.21 -6.54 -36.61
N GLU A 41 -20.33 -7.18 -36.95
CA GLU A 41 -21.27 -7.73 -35.96
C GLU A 41 -21.01 -9.23 -35.78
N LEU A 42 -19.77 -9.58 -35.41
CA LEU A 42 -19.41 -10.92 -34.96
C LEU A 42 -18.97 -10.86 -33.49
N ASN A 43 -19.98 -11.03 -32.63
CA ASN A 43 -19.97 -11.54 -31.26
C ASN A 43 -18.84 -11.04 -30.33
N GLU A 44 -19.08 -9.88 -29.71
CA GLU A 44 -18.38 -9.45 -28.48
C GLU A 44 -18.38 -10.55 -27.39
N GLU A 45 -19.32 -11.49 -27.43
CA GLU A 45 -19.36 -12.65 -26.51
C GLU A 45 -18.26 -13.70 -26.77
N GLU A 46 -17.77 -13.86 -28.01
CA GLU A 46 -16.71 -14.82 -28.34
C GLU A 46 -15.30 -14.27 -28.08
N GLU A 47 -15.06 -12.98 -28.30
CA GLU A 47 -13.81 -12.32 -27.91
C GLU A 47 -13.61 -12.32 -26.38
N ILE A 48 -14.67 -12.11 -25.61
CA ILE A 48 -14.62 -12.27 -24.14
C ILE A 48 -14.33 -13.73 -23.76
N ARG A 49 -14.78 -14.72 -24.56
CA ARG A 49 -14.50 -16.14 -24.32
C ARG A 49 -13.05 -16.52 -24.61
N LEU A 50 -12.44 -15.97 -25.67
CA LEU A 50 -11.02 -16.16 -25.96
C LEU A 50 -10.11 -15.41 -24.97
N LEU A 51 -10.49 -14.21 -24.55
CA LEU A 51 -9.76 -13.45 -23.51
C LEU A 51 -9.87 -14.09 -22.13
N LYS A 52 -11.02 -14.71 -21.78
CA LYS A 52 -11.16 -15.52 -20.56
C LYS A 52 -10.32 -16.80 -20.57
N LYS A 53 -10.05 -17.38 -21.76
CA LYS A 53 -9.20 -18.59 -21.89
C LYS A 53 -7.70 -18.28 -21.91
N LYS A 54 -7.30 -17.06 -22.30
CA LYS A 54 -5.90 -16.62 -22.39
C LYS A 54 -5.41 -15.86 -21.15
N ALA A 55 -6.32 -15.47 -20.24
CA ALA A 55 -5.99 -15.06 -18.88
C ALA A 55 -5.64 -16.28 -18.00
N ILE A 56 -4.52 -16.94 -18.31
CA ILE A 56 -3.85 -17.80 -17.34
C ILE A 56 -3.30 -16.87 -16.28
N LYS A 57 -4.10 -16.66 -15.23
CA LYS A 57 -3.67 -16.02 -13.99
C LYS A 57 -2.39 -16.73 -13.53
N PRO A 58 -1.27 -16.04 -13.24
CA PRO A 58 -0.38 -16.53 -12.21
C PRO A 58 -0.96 -16.07 -10.86
N THR A 59 -2.21 -16.43 -10.57
CA THR A 59 -2.63 -16.51 -9.17
C THR A 59 -2.02 -17.79 -8.69
N VAL A 60 -0.80 -17.73 -8.17
CA VAL A 60 -0.33 -18.78 -7.27
C VAL A 60 -1.21 -18.65 -6.04
N SER A 61 -2.40 -19.27 -6.08
CA SER A 61 -3.26 -19.41 -4.92
C SER A 61 -2.50 -20.37 -4.01
N PHE A 62 -1.68 -19.81 -3.13
CA PHE A 62 -1.04 -20.61 -2.10
C PHE A 62 -2.15 -21.07 -1.17
N ASP A 63 -2.44 -22.36 -1.23
CA ASP A 63 -3.33 -23.01 -0.29
C ASP A 63 -2.64 -23.09 1.08
N PHE A 64 -2.66 -21.99 1.83
CA PHE A 64 -2.11 -21.91 3.19
C PHE A 64 -2.67 -23.01 4.09
N ALA A 65 -3.93 -23.41 3.85
CA ALA A 65 -4.58 -24.52 4.53
C ALA A 65 -3.91 -25.87 4.24
N LYS A 66 -3.49 -26.13 3.00
CA LYS A 66 -2.81 -27.39 2.62
C LYS A 66 -1.44 -27.48 3.28
N ILE A 67 -0.72 -26.37 3.35
CA ILE A 67 0.61 -26.29 3.96
C ILE A 67 0.53 -26.45 5.48
N ALA A 68 -0.45 -25.78 6.11
CA ALA A 68 -0.72 -25.96 7.53
C ALA A 68 -1.06 -27.43 7.86
N ARG A 69 -1.81 -28.13 6.99
CA ARG A 69 -2.07 -29.57 7.12
C ARG A 69 -0.81 -30.41 6.94
N GLU A 70 0.09 -30.07 6.01
CA GLU A 70 1.37 -30.77 5.81
C GLU A 70 2.25 -30.67 7.08
N ILE A 71 2.31 -29.49 7.70
CA ILE A 71 3.07 -29.25 8.93
C ILE A 71 2.41 -30.00 10.11
N LEU A 72 1.07 -30.03 10.17
CA LEU A 72 0.32 -30.79 11.16
C LEU A 72 0.56 -32.31 11.03
N ALA A 73 0.59 -32.84 9.80
CA ALA A 73 0.85 -34.27 9.54
C ALA A 73 2.28 -34.68 9.91
N LYS A 74 3.25 -33.77 9.81
CA LYS A 74 4.62 -34.00 10.31
C LYS A 74 4.72 -33.89 11.83
N ALA A 75 3.67 -33.43 12.51
CA ALA A 75 3.61 -33.24 13.94
C ALA A 75 2.75 -34.33 14.62
N ASP A 76 3.11 -35.61 14.40
CA ASP A 76 2.43 -36.78 14.97
C ASP A 76 2.45 -36.84 16.51
N PHE A 77 3.27 -36.01 17.16
CA PHE A 77 3.40 -35.93 18.61
C PHE A 77 2.33 -35.06 19.30
N ILE A 78 1.32 -34.57 18.56
CA ILE A 78 0.29 -33.66 19.07
C ILE A 78 -1.02 -34.40 19.32
N ASP A 79 -1.54 -34.29 20.55
CA ASP A 79 -2.83 -34.85 20.94
C ASP A 79 -4.00 -34.32 20.10
N SER A 80 -5.01 -35.15 19.87
CA SER A 80 -6.16 -34.83 19.01
C SER A 80 -6.90 -33.55 19.40
N SER A 81 -6.91 -33.18 20.69
CA SER A 81 -7.52 -31.95 21.21
C SER A 81 -6.70 -30.69 20.95
N LEU A 82 -5.40 -30.82 20.67
CA LEU A 82 -4.47 -29.72 20.43
C LEU A 82 -4.17 -29.51 18.94
N LYS A 83 -4.54 -30.47 18.08
CA LYS A 83 -4.32 -30.40 16.63
C LYS A 83 -4.97 -29.18 15.98
N GLU A 84 -6.22 -28.85 16.33
CA GLU A 84 -6.91 -27.68 15.78
C GLU A 84 -6.29 -26.35 16.23
N ARG A 85 -5.81 -26.30 17.49
CA ARG A 85 -5.12 -25.12 18.02
C ARG A 85 -3.77 -24.93 17.35
N PHE A 86 -3.02 -26.02 17.19
CA PHE A 86 -1.75 -26.02 16.47
C PHE A 86 -1.93 -25.57 15.02
N TYR A 87 -2.93 -26.11 14.34
CA TYR A 87 -3.29 -25.71 12.98
C TYR A 87 -3.61 -24.22 12.90
N THR A 88 -4.39 -23.69 13.83
CA THR A 88 -4.74 -22.25 13.88
C THR A 88 -3.51 -21.38 14.09
N ILE A 89 -2.58 -21.78 14.97
CA ILE A 89 -1.32 -21.07 15.21
C ILE A 89 -0.47 -21.03 13.94
N ILE A 90 -0.33 -22.16 13.25
CA ILE A 90 0.42 -22.25 11.98
C ILE A 90 -0.25 -21.41 10.90
N LEU A 91 -1.57 -21.50 10.77
CA LEU A 91 -2.33 -20.79 9.75
C LEU A 91 -2.25 -19.27 9.93
N LEU A 92 -2.33 -18.76 11.17
CA LEU A 92 -2.16 -17.34 11.45
C LEU A 92 -0.73 -16.84 11.17
N ARG A 93 0.29 -17.69 11.39
CA ARG A 93 1.67 -17.37 11.03
C ARG A 93 1.86 -17.35 9.51
N LEU A 94 1.35 -18.35 8.79
CA LEU A 94 1.44 -18.43 7.32
C LEU A 94 0.67 -17.32 6.61
N LYS A 95 -0.35 -16.74 7.26
CA LYS A 95 -1.08 -15.55 6.78
C LYS A 95 -0.41 -14.21 7.17
N ASP A 96 0.76 -14.25 7.79
CA ASP A 96 1.51 -13.08 8.29
C ASP A 96 0.73 -12.19 9.28
N VAL A 97 -0.32 -12.73 9.90
CA VAL A 97 -1.10 -12.02 10.94
C VAL A 97 -0.36 -12.04 12.28
N ARG A 98 0.58 -12.97 12.43
CA ARG A 98 1.34 -13.22 13.66
C ARG A 98 2.83 -13.34 13.35
N ASP A 99 3.65 -12.74 14.21
CA ASP A 99 5.11 -12.77 14.11
C ASP A 99 5.72 -14.08 14.66
N ARG A 100 6.99 -14.37 14.33
CA ARG A 100 7.76 -15.53 14.80
C ARG A 100 7.82 -15.60 16.32
N LEU A 101 8.08 -14.47 16.99
CA LEU A 101 8.14 -14.40 18.46
C LEU A 101 6.79 -14.69 19.10
N GLU A 102 5.71 -14.14 18.55
CA GLU A 102 4.35 -14.39 19.02
C GLU A 102 3.95 -15.84 18.80
N THR A 103 4.34 -16.43 17.67
CA THR A 103 4.13 -17.85 17.36
C THR A 103 4.86 -18.73 18.38
N LYS A 104 6.13 -18.45 18.67
CA LYS A 104 6.90 -19.14 19.71
C LYS A 104 6.28 -19.00 21.09
N LYS A 105 5.81 -17.80 21.47
CA LYS A 105 5.09 -17.57 22.74
C LYS A 105 3.80 -18.39 22.83
N MET A 106 3.02 -18.49 21.75
CA MET A 106 1.79 -19.30 21.72
C MET A 106 2.09 -20.80 21.78
N LEU A 107 3.18 -21.25 21.15
CA LEU A 107 3.67 -22.61 21.26
C LEU A 107 4.14 -22.96 22.69
N MET A 108 4.73 -22.00 23.40
CA MET A 108 5.23 -22.20 24.77
C MET A 108 4.17 -22.02 25.87
N ARG A 109 3.15 -21.19 25.63
CA ARG A 109 2.11 -20.86 26.63
C ARG A 109 1.38 -22.14 27.06
N SER A 110 1.03 -22.24 28.34
CA SER A 110 0.37 -23.44 28.88
C SER A 110 -0.95 -23.73 28.19
N VAL A 111 -1.31 -25.02 28.15
CA VAL A 111 -2.57 -25.50 27.53
C VAL A 111 -3.79 -24.84 28.16
N GLU A 112 -3.75 -24.62 29.47
CA GLU A 112 -4.79 -23.93 30.25
C GLU A 112 -4.98 -22.47 29.85
N LYS A 113 -3.90 -21.80 29.41
CA LYS A 113 -3.94 -20.39 28.99
C LYS A 113 -4.08 -20.26 27.47
N GLY A 114 -4.51 -21.31 26.77
CA GLY A 114 -4.76 -21.29 25.32
C GLY A 114 -3.52 -21.43 24.44
N GLY A 115 -2.39 -21.92 24.98
CA GLY A 115 -1.20 -22.28 24.20
C GLY A 115 -1.02 -23.78 24.00
N MET A 116 0.16 -24.20 23.56
CA MET A 116 0.49 -25.60 23.28
C MET A 116 1.36 -26.28 24.35
N GLY A 117 1.87 -25.54 25.34
CA GLY A 117 2.65 -26.07 26.46
C GLY A 117 4.01 -26.67 26.07
N PHE A 118 4.56 -26.33 24.89
CA PHE A 118 5.83 -26.88 24.45
C PHE A 118 7.01 -26.29 25.22
N LYS A 119 8.01 -27.14 25.51
CA LYS A 119 9.31 -26.69 26.03
C LYS A 119 10.02 -25.82 24.99
N ILE A 120 10.85 -24.87 25.44
CA ILE A 120 11.59 -23.90 24.62
C ILE A 120 12.24 -24.54 23.39
N GLY A 121 13.03 -25.60 23.56
CA GLY A 121 13.71 -26.26 22.45
C GLY A 121 12.77 -26.88 21.41
N LYS A 122 11.61 -27.40 21.83
CA LYS A 122 10.59 -27.92 20.89
C LYS A 122 9.87 -26.79 20.15
N ALA A 123 9.51 -25.72 20.87
CA ALA A 123 8.88 -24.55 20.26
C ALA A 123 9.81 -23.85 19.24
N GLU A 124 11.11 -23.79 19.54
CA GLU A 124 12.15 -23.28 18.64
C GLU A 124 12.21 -24.07 17.32
N ASN A 125 12.25 -25.40 17.43
CA ASN A 125 12.32 -26.29 16.27
C ASN A 125 11.06 -26.18 15.40
N ILE A 126 9.88 -26.16 16.02
CA ILE A 126 8.61 -26.00 15.29
C ILE A 126 8.55 -24.64 14.61
N SER A 127 8.91 -23.57 15.32
CA SER A 127 8.96 -22.22 14.76
C SER A 127 9.90 -22.18 13.55
N ARG A 128 11.11 -22.75 13.65
CA ARG A 128 12.07 -22.80 12.54
C ARG A 128 11.53 -23.54 11.32
N VAL A 129 10.79 -24.65 11.52
CA VAL A 129 10.16 -25.40 10.42
C VAL A 129 9.09 -24.57 9.73
N ILE A 130 8.29 -23.82 10.50
CA ILE A 130 7.27 -22.91 9.96
C ILE A 130 7.94 -21.79 9.17
N GLU A 131 8.98 -21.14 9.71
CA GLU A 131 9.72 -20.08 9.03
C GLU A 131 10.35 -20.56 7.74
N THR A 132 11.02 -21.72 7.75
CA THR A 132 11.66 -22.27 6.54
C THR A 132 10.64 -22.50 5.42
N LYS A 133 9.44 -22.96 5.78
CA LYS A 133 8.33 -23.15 4.82
C LYS A 133 7.74 -21.82 4.39
N TYR A 134 7.59 -20.85 5.29
CA TYR A 134 7.11 -19.50 5.00
C TYR A 134 8.06 -18.74 4.06
N ASP A 135 9.36 -18.77 4.35
CA ASP A 135 10.43 -18.25 3.51
C ASP A 135 10.44 -18.92 2.14
N ALA A 136 10.29 -20.25 2.08
CA ALA A 136 10.18 -20.95 0.80
C ALA A 136 8.95 -20.52 -0.01
N LEU A 137 7.83 -20.14 0.64
CA LEU A 137 6.66 -19.60 -0.04
C LEU A 137 6.92 -18.19 -0.57
N ILE A 138 7.50 -17.34 0.26
CA ILE A 138 7.82 -15.95 -0.05
C ILE A 138 8.87 -15.84 -1.15
N ASN A 139 9.94 -16.63 -1.08
CA ASN A 139 11.02 -16.66 -2.06
C ASN A 139 10.56 -17.25 -3.40
N ASN A 140 9.69 -18.26 -3.39
CA ASN A 140 9.06 -18.75 -4.62
C ASN A 140 7.99 -17.78 -5.18
N ALA A 141 7.44 -16.89 -4.35
CA ALA A 141 6.51 -15.84 -4.73
C ALA A 141 7.20 -14.51 -5.12
N GLY A 142 8.53 -14.43 -5.07
CA GLY A 142 9.27 -13.22 -5.42
C GLY A 142 9.03 -12.03 -4.49
N ILE A 143 8.74 -12.26 -3.21
CA ILE A 143 8.63 -11.21 -2.19
C ILE A 143 9.80 -11.41 -1.20
N LEU A 144 10.38 -10.34 -0.66
CA LEU A 144 11.62 -10.37 0.12
C LEU A 144 11.37 -10.33 1.64
N GLN A 145 12.27 -10.99 2.36
CA GLN A 145 12.26 -11.37 3.79
C GLN A 145 12.52 -10.24 4.80
N THR A 146 12.06 -10.43 6.04
CA THR A 146 12.49 -9.77 7.30
C THR A 146 13.30 -10.75 8.17
N PRO A 147 14.09 -10.27 9.16
CA PRO A 147 13.93 -10.85 10.52
C PRO A 147 14.17 -9.90 11.73
N ASP A 148 13.47 -10.24 12.83
CA ASP A 148 13.37 -9.67 14.21
C ASP A 148 14.60 -9.83 15.13
N GLU A 149 14.63 -9.17 16.32
CA GLU A 149 14.32 -9.75 17.67
C GLU A 149 14.71 -8.86 18.91
N ILE A 150 13.89 -8.89 20.01
CA ILE A 150 14.22 -8.75 21.50
C ILE A 150 14.26 -7.32 22.16
N LYS A 151 13.73 -6.96 23.37
CA LYS A 151 12.92 -7.51 24.53
C LYS A 151 12.59 -6.38 25.58
N GLU A 152 11.36 -6.30 26.11
CA GLU A 152 10.95 -5.52 27.34
C GLU A 152 11.55 -6.11 28.66
N PRO A 153 11.65 -5.45 29.88
CA PRO A 153 10.79 -4.44 30.58
C PRO A 153 11.61 -3.42 31.47
N PRO A 154 11.21 -2.80 32.64
CA PRO A 154 9.92 -2.59 33.36
C PRO A 154 9.62 -1.12 33.84
N THR A 155 8.49 -1.00 34.55
CA THR A 155 7.75 0.13 35.14
C THR A 155 8.53 1.11 36.06
N VAL A 156 8.34 2.43 35.88
CA VAL A 156 8.72 3.49 36.86
C VAL A 156 7.54 4.42 37.20
N LYS A 157 7.42 4.77 38.49
CA LYS A 157 6.34 5.61 39.07
C LYS A 157 6.47 7.08 38.61
N PRO A 158 5.36 7.84 38.49
CA PRO A 158 5.42 9.21 37.98
C PRO A 158 5.90 10.19 39.07
N LEU A 159 6.85 11.07 38.72
CA LEU A 159 7.19 12.27 39.51
C LEU A 159 6.18 13.38 39.21
N ALA A 160 5.62 13.98 40.27
CA ALA A 160 4.70 15.11 40.19
C ALA A 160 5.41 16.38 39.68
N ARG A 161 4.84 17.05 38.68
CA ARG A 161 5.30 18.38 38.21
C ARG A 161 4.73 19.50 39.09
N PRO A 162 5.47 20.59 39.31
CA PRO A 162 4.99 21.74 40.05
C PRO A 162 3.99 22.57 39.23
N PHE A 163 2.98 23.10 39.93
CA PHE A 163 1.90 23.92 39.41
C PHE A 163 2.38 25.37 39.18
N ILE A 164 2.09 25.95 38.01
CA ILE A 164 2.32 27.38 37.73
C ILE A 164 0.94 28.02 37.48
N PRO A 165 0.60 29.16 38.12
CA PRO A 165 -0.69 29.83 37.93
C PRO A 165 -0.80 30.55 36.58
N ASP A 166 -1.97 30.45 35.95
CA ASP A 166 -2.28 30.98 34.61
C ASP A 166 -2.19 32.52 34.51
N LEU A 167 -1.43 33.00 33.52
CA LEU A 167 -1.49 34.37 33.00
C LEU A 167 -2.57 34.43 31.91
N ILE A 168 -3.67 35.14 32.20
CA ILE A 168 -4.79 35.35 31.27
C ILE A 168 -4.41 36.44 30.24
N LEU A 169 -4.37 36.08 28.96
CA LEU A 169 -4.29 37.02 27.84
C LEU A 169 -5.68 37.26 27.20
N PRO A 170 -5.94 38.46 26.65
CA PRO A 170 -7.25 38.85 26.14
C PRO A 170 -7.61 38.17 24.81
N VAL A 171 -8.82 37.60 24.74
CA VAL A 171 -9.37 36.87 23.59
C VAL A 171 -10.04 37.85 22.60
N LYS A 172 -9.67 37.79 21.31
CA LYS A 172 -10.41 38.41 20.18
C LYS A 172 -11.41 37.40 19.56
N PRO A 173 -12.56 37.85 19.02
CA PRO A 173 -13.66 36.95 18.66
C PRO A 173 -13.55 36.32 17.26
N ALA A 174 -13.81 35.01 17.26
CA ALA A 174 -14.44 34.13 16.25
C ALA A 174 -14.25 34.41 14.74
N GLY A 175 -13.28 33.70 14.15
CA GLY A 175 -13.46 33.05 12.84
C GLY A 175 -13.65 31.55 13.09
N LYS A 176 -14.63 30.91 12.42
CA LYS A 176 -14.90 29.47 12.50
C LYS A 176 -13.70 28.65 12.00
N ASN A 177 -12.69 28.51 12.83
CA ASN A 177 -11.70 27.47 12.70
C ASN A 177 -12.18 26.34 13.61
N ASN A 178 -12.40 25.16 13.04
CA ASN A 178 -12.41 23.93 13.81
C ASN A 178 -11.03 23.84 14.47
N VAL A 179 -10.92 24.41 15.67
CA VAL A 179 -9.77 24.24 16.53
C VAL A 179 -9.90 22.80 16.99
N SER A 180 -9.22 21.92 16.26
CA SER A 180 -8.92 20.57 16.72
C SER A 180 -8.46 20.71 18.16
N LYS A 181 -9.28 20.26 19.11
CA LYS A 181 -8.93 20.24 20.52
C LYS A 181 -7.52 19.67 20.58
N THR A 182 -6.55 20.46 21.03
CA THR A 182 -5.17 20.01 21.23
C THR A 182 -5.20 19.00 22.36
N LYS A 183 -5.60 17.78 22.02
CA LYS A 183 -5.47 16.61 22.85
C LYS A 183 -3.96 16.50 23.08
N LEU A 184 -3.55 16.52 24.34
CA LEU A 184 -2.17 16.18 24.71
C LEU A 184 -1.97 14.73 24.26
N THR A 185 -1.51 14.55 23.02
CA THR A 185 -1.19 13.26 22.46
C THR A 185 0.27 12.96 22.77
N GLY A 186 0.54 11.71 23.15
CA GLY A 186 1.90 11.28 23.39
C GLY A 186 2.74 11.34 22.10
N PRO A 187 4.07 11.27 22.20
CA PRO A 187 4.95 11.35 21.02
C PRO A 187 4.66 10.32 19.94
N LEU A 188 4.15 9.14 20.31
CA LEU A 188 3.72 8.08 19.39
C LEU A 188 2.32 8.31 18.81
N GLU A 189 1.41 8.85 19.63
CA GLU A 189 0.04 9.16 19.22
C GLU A 189 0.00 10.33 18.24
N GLU A 190 0.92 11.29 18.37
CA GLU A 190 1.09 12.34 17.37
C GLU A 190 1.42 11.75 15.99
N ILE A 191 2.20 10.66 15.93
CA ILE A 191 2.57 9.96 14.68
C ILE A 191 1.40 9.12 14.16
N GLU A 192 0.62 8.51 15.06
CA GLU A 192 -0.57 7.72 14.72
C GLU A 192 -1.72 8.58 14.19
N GLU A 193 -1.86 9.82 14.67
CA GLU A 193 -2.93 10.73 14.27
C GLU A 193 -2.58 11.62 13.07
N ILE A 194 -1.45 11.36 12.37
CA ILE A 194 -1.08 12.14 11.18
C ILE A 194 -2.11 11.91 10.07
N ASP A 195 -2.84 12.98 9.78
CA ASP A 195 -3.84 13.03 8.72
C ASP A 195 -3.36 13.89 7.53
N LEU A 196 -4.05 13.77 6.39
CA LEU A 196 -3.76 14.52 5.16
C LEU A 196 -3.74 16.03 5.40
N PHE A 197 -4.65 16.53 6.24
CA PHE A 197 -4.68 17.95 6.58
C PHE A 197 -3.46 18.41 7.38
N GLN A 198 -2.99 17.59 8.33
CA GLN A 198 -1.77 17.88 9.10
C GLN A 198 -0.53 17.83 8.20
N PHE A 199 -0.49 16.86 7.29
CA PHE A 199 0.59 16.72 6.30
C PHE A 199 0.73 17.98 5.44
N ARG A 200 -0.38 18.49 4.89
CA ARG A 200 -0.42 19.75 4.11
C ARG A 200 -0.08 20.99 4.94
N ARG A 201 -0.27 20.94 6.26
CA ARG A 201 0.14 22.03 7.17
C ARG A 201 1.63 22.00 7.50
N PHE A 202 2.27 20.83 7.52
CA PHE A 202 3.69 20.72 7.88
C PHE A 202 4.60 21.43 6.89
N SER A 203 4.38 21.28 5.59
CA SER A 203 5.04 22.09 4.57
C SER A 203 4.15 22.17 3.33
N LYS A 204 4.37 23.23 2.53
CA LYS A 204 3.81 23.33 1.17
C LYS A 204 4.42 22.29 0.24
N ASN A 205 5.66 21.87 0.52
CA ASN A 205 6.37 20.85 -0.25
C ASN A 205 6.18 19.46 0.40
N PRO A 206 5.59 18.48 -0.31
CA PRO A 206 5.32 17.16 0.25
C PRO A 206 6.57 16.42 0.72
N ARG A 207 7.72 16.62 0.08
CA ARG A 207 8.99 16.00 0.50
C ARG A 207 9.44 16.48 1.86
N GLU A 208 9.45 17.80 2.06
CA GLU A 208 9.80 18.39 3.36
C GLU A 208 8.82 17.98 4.46
N ALA A 209 7.54 17.83 4.13
CA ALA A 209 6.54 17.33 5.07
C ALA A 209 6.88 15.90 5.51
N THR A 210 7.28 15.01 4.60
CA THR A 210 7.76 13.66 4.96
C THR A 210 9.06 13.68 5.77
N ASP A 211 9.97 14.63 5.51
CA ASP A 211 11.20 14.77 6.29
C ASP A 211 10.91 15.22 7.73
N LYS A 212 9.95 16.13 7.96
CA LYS A 212 9.52 16.51 9.31
C LYS A 212 8.93 15.33 10.09
N ILE A 213 8.16 14.47 9.41
CA ILE A 213 7.62 13.24 10.00
C ILE A 213 8.77 12.28 10.33
N TYR A 214 9.74 12.15 9.42
CA TYR A 214 10.93 11.36 9.65
C TYR A 214 11.73 11.83 10.86
N GLU A 215 11.90 13.15 11.02
CA GLU A 215 12.58 13.74 12.17
C GLU A 215 11.88 13.39 13.48
N LYS A 216 10.53 13.46 13.52
CA LYS A 216 9.75 13.03 14.68
C LYS A 216 10.00 11.56 15.03
N ILE A 217 10.00 10.66 14.04
CA ILE A 217 10.31 9.24 14.24
C ILE A 217 11.78 9.06 14.69
N LYS A 218 12.71 9.83 14.14
CA LYS A 218 14.12 9.78 14.49
C LYS A 218 14.38 10.25 15.93
N ILE A 219 13.62 11.21 16.43
CA ILE A 219 13.66 11.58 17.86
C ILE A 219 13.31 10.38 18.74
N GLN A 220 12.29 9.60 18.37
CA GLN A 220 11.94 8.36 19.08
C GLN A 220 13.05 7.30 18.98
N GLN A 221 13.77 7.24 17.85
CA GLN A 221 14.91 6.34 17.67
C GLN A 221 16.07 6.66 18.63
N ASN A 222 16.30 7.95 18.92
CA ASN A 222 17.35 8.36 19.85
C ASN A 222 17.05 7.93 21.30
N GLU A 223 15.77 7.75 21.65
CA GLU A 223 15.38 7.24 22.97
C GLU A 223 15.63 5.74 23.08
N SER A 224 15.15 4.97 22.10
CA SER A 224 15.46 3.54 21.98
C SER A 224 15.04 2.99 20.62
N LEU A 225 15.63 1.86 20.23
CA LEU A 225 15.22 1.13 19.04
C LEU A 225 13.75 0.64 19.14
N GLU A 226 13.28 0.31 20.34
CA GLU A 226 11.88 -0.11 20.55
C GLU A 226 10.90 1.04 20.30
N MET A 227 11.25 2.25 20.71
CA MET A 227 10.44 3.44 20.45
C MET A 227 10.39 3.78 18.96
N TYR A 228 11.49 3.56 18.23
CA TYR A 228 11.48 3.64 16.76
C TYR A 228 10.49 2.65 16.12
N LEU A 229 10.52 1.37 16.53
CA LEU A 229 9.60 0.36 15.99
C LEU A 229 8.14 0.69 16.33
N LYS A 230 7.86 1.17 17.54
CA LYS A 230 6.53 1.66 17.93
C LYS A 230 6.11 2.85 17.07
N ALA A 231 7.01 3.80 16.81
CA ALA A 231 6.75 4.96 15.97
C ALA A 231 6.44 4.56 14.51
N VAL A 232 7.18 3.60 13.94
CA VAL A 232 6.91 3.06 12.60
C VAL A 232 5.56 2.32 12.58
N LYS A 233 5.25 1.55 13.62
CA LYS A 233 3.94 0.87 13.74
C LYS A 233 2.79 1.86 13.86
N SER A 234 2.96 2.94 14.61
CA SER A 234 2.00 4.04 14.72
C SER A 234 1.84 4.76 13.38
N TRP A 235 2.93 5.04 12.68
CA TRP A 235 2.89 5.59 11.31
C TRP A 235 2.10 4.70 10.35
N ASN A 236 2.32 3.39 10.40
CA ASN A 236 1.60 2.46 9.53
C ASN A 236 0.09 2.48 9.75
N LYS A 237 -0.35 2.79 10.97
CA LYS A 237 -1.77 2.93 11.32
C LYS A 237 -2.35 4.30 10.97
N SER A 238 -1.51 5.29 10.66
CA SER A 238 -1.96 6.66 10.43
C SER A 238 -3.01 6.76 9.32
N PRO A 239 -4.01 7.66 9.45
CA PRO A 239 -4.99 7.91 8.39
C PRO A 239 -4.34 8.19 7.04
N LEU A 240 -3.24 8.96 7.02
CA LEU A 240 -2.49 9.27 5.82
C LEU A 240 -1.90 8.02 5.14
N ASN A 241 -1.25 7.15 5.89
CA ASN A 241 -0.66 5.94 5.33
C ASN A 241 -1.73 4.92 4.89
N ARG A 242 -2.85 4.85 5.61
CA ARG A 242 -4.01 4.04 5.18
C ARG A 242 -4.58 4.54 3.85
N LEU A 243 -4.74 5.84 3.70
CA LEU A 243 -5.23 6.45 2.46
C LEU A 243 -4.27 6.18 1.29
N TYR A 244 -2.96 6.27 1.52
CA TYR A 244 -1.95 5.86 0.54
C TYR A 244 -2.10 4.40 0.10
N LEU A 245 -2.23 3.46 1.05
CA LEU A 245 -2.41 2.04 0.75
C LEU A 245 -3.73 1.78 0.02
N GLU A 246 -4.80 2.47 0.39
CA GLU A 246 -6.11 2.37 -0.25
C GLU A 246 -6.03 2.80 -1.71
N MET A 247 -5.43 3.96 -1.99
CA MET A 247 -5.24 4.46 -3.35
C MET A 247 -4.36 3.52 -4.18
N ALA A 248 -3.30 2.97 -3.59
CA ALA A 248 -2.43 2.00 -4.26
C ALA A 248 -3.20 0.72 -4.62
N ASN A 249 -3.97 0.16 -3.70
CA ASN A 249 -4.78 -1.03 -3.94
C ASN A 249 -5.85 -0.78 -5.00
N GLN A 250 -6.54 0.36 -4.95
CA GLN A 250 -7.55 0.70 -5.95
C GLN A 250 -6.97 0.91 -7.35
N ALA A 251 -5.75 1.45 -7.46
CA ALA A 251 -5.06 1.56 -8.74
C ALA A 251 -4.72 0.17 -9.30
N LEU A 252 -4.27 -0.75 -8.44
CA LEU A 252 -3.98 -2.14 -8.82
C LEU A 252 -5.25 -2.91 -9.22
N ASP A 253 -6.34 -2.78 -8.46
CA ASP A 253 -7.61 -3.46 -8.73
C ASP A 253 -8.24 -2.97 -10.04
N ALA A 254 -8.14 -1.67 -10.33
CA ALA A 254 -8.65 -1.08 -11.57
C ALA A 254 -7.70 -1.24 -12.76
N GLY A 255 -6.43 -1.63 -12.53
CA GLY A 255 -5.39 -1.68 -13.56
C GLY A 255 -5.05 -0.31 -14.16
N LEU A 256 -5.30 0.77 -13.42
CA LEU A 256 -5.10 2.16 -13.86
C LEU A 256 -3.81 2.73 -13.27
N THR A 257 -3.30 3.79 -13.90
CA THR A 257 -2.21 4.56 -13.28
C THR A 257 -2.75 5.36 -12.08
N VAL A 258 -1.88 5.66 -11.12
CA VAL A 258 -2.24 6.46 -9.93
C VAL A 258 -2.68 7.87 -10.35
N GLU A 259 -2.13 8.39 -11.45
CA GLU A 259 -2.49 9.70 -12.02
C GLU A 259 -3.96 9.72 -12.49
N ASP A 260 -4.37 8.69 -13.23
CA ASP A 260 -5.75 8.54 -13.70
C ASP A 260 -6.74 8.37 -12.54
N LEU A 261 -6.32 7.62 -11.50
CA LEU A 261 -7.14 7.42 -10.30
C LEU A 261 -7.34 8.72 -9.51
N ILE A 262 -6.29 9.55 -9.39
CA ILE A 262 -6.38 10.86 -8.74
C ILE A 262 -7.32 11.78 -9.52
N ASN A 263 -7.22 11.81 -10.85
CA ASN A 263 -8.10 12.62 -11.69
C ASN A 263 -9.58 12.20 -11.55
N ARG A 264 -9.84 10.89 -11.48
CA ARG A 264 -11.19 10.36 -11.25
C ARG A 264 -11.74 10.76 -9.87
N ARG A 265 -10.95 10.57 -8.80
CA ARG A 265 -11.37 10.93 -7.43
C ARG A 265 -11.51 12.44 -7.21
N SER A 266 -10.63 13.23 -7.81
CA SER A 266 -10.69 14.69 -7.79
C SER A 266 -12.01 15.20 -8.40
N SER A 267 -12.45 14.57 -9.49
CA SER A 267 -13.74 14.86 -10.13
C SER A 267 -14.94 14.52 -9.24
N GLU A 268 -14.79 13.52 -8.37
CA GLU A 268 -15.80 13.06 -7.41
C GLU A 268 -15.81 13.86 -6.08
N LYS A 269 -14.91 14.85 -5.92
CA LYS A 269 -14.71 15.64 -4.68
C LYS A 269 -14.41 14.78 -3.44
N ILE A 270 -13.74 13.65 -3.64
CA ILE A 270 -13.28 12.79 -2.55
C ILE A 270 -11.88 13.26 -2.13
N ASP A 271 -11.62 13.34 -0.82
CA ASP A 271 -10.30 13.65 -0.29
C ASP A 271 -9.26 12.66 -0.84
N CYS A 272 -8.32 13.19 -1.62
CA CYS A 272 -7.29 12.42 -2.29
C CYS A 272 -5.92 13.06 -2.11
N LEU A 273 -4.88 12.21 -2.12
CA LEU A 273 -3.50 12.67 -2.21
C LEU A 273 -3.25 13.17 -3.62
N THR A 274 -2.49 14.25 -3.75
CA THR A 274 -1.93 14.63 -5.04
C THR A 274 -0.84 13.65 -5.46
N LEU A 275 -0.47 13.68 -6.74
CA LEU A 275 0.58 12.82 -7.28
C LEU A 275 1.92 13.00 -6.54
N GLU A 276 2.27 14.24 -6.23
CA GLU A 276 3.50 14.59 -5.52
C GLU A 276 3.47 14.11 -4.07
N GLU A 277 2.32 14.25 -3.40
CA GLU A 277 2.10 13.75 -2.05
C GLU A 277 2.22 12.21 -2.01
N PHE A 278 1.59 11.53 -2.97
CA PHE A 278 1.64 10.07 -3.09
C PHE A 278 3.07 9.56 -3.33
N LYS A 279 3.80 10.16 -4.28
CA LYS A 279 5.21 9.80 -4.55
C LYS A 279 6.09 10.03 -3.33
N SER A 280 5.89 11.14 -2.62
CA SER A 280 6.68 11.46 -1.42
C SER A 280 6.43 10.47 -0.28
N VAL A 281 5.16 10.10 -0.04
CA VAL A 281 4.80 9.08 0.96
C VAL A 281 5.34 7.70 0.58
N MET A 282 5.33 7.34 -0.72
CA MET A 282 5.92 6.10 -1.21
C MET A 282 7.43 6.04 -0.93
N ASP A 283 8.17 7.09 -1.31
CA ASP A 283 9.62 7.17 -1.10
C ASP A 283 9.96 7.13 0.40
N PHE A 284 9.15 7.81 1.21
CA PHE A 284 9.26 7.78 2.66
C PHE A 284 9.05 6.38 3.25
N ASN A 285 7.99 5.67 2.84
CA ASN A 285 7.72 4.30 3.25
C ASN A 285 8.85 3.34 2.84
N LYS A 286 9.45 3.55 1.66
CA LYS A 286 10.62 2.80 1.20
C LYS A 286 11.85 3.06 2.08
N LYS A 287 12.05 4.30 2.53
CA LYS A 287 13.14 4.68 3.45
C LYS A 287 12.99 4.04 4.83
N LEU A 288 11.76 3.96 5.36
CA LEU A 288 11.48 3.30 6.64
C LEU A 288 11.74 1.79 6.62
N ARG A 289 11.62 1.13 5.46
CA ARG A 289 11.88 -0.30 5.31
C ARG A 289 13.37 -0.67 5.24
N LYS A 290 14.23 0.26 4.80
CA LYS A 290 15.66 0.00 4.55
C LYS A 290 16.54 0.13 5.80
N ARG A 291 15.98 0.48 6.96
CA ARG A 291 16.72 0.74 8.19
C ARG A 291 16.59 -0.37 9.22
#